data_AF-A0A165A0N0-F1
#
_entry.id   AF-A0A165A0N0-F1
#
_cell.length_a   1.000
_cell.length_b   1.000
_cell.length_c   1.000
_cell.angle_alpha   90.00
_cell.angle_beta   90.00
_cell.angle_gamma   90.00
#
_symmetry.space_group_name_H-M   'P 1'
#
loop_
_entity.id
_entity.type
_entity.pdbx_description
1 polymer ?
#
loop_
_entity_poly.entity_id
_entity_poly.type
_entity_poly.pdbx_seq_one_letter_code
_entity_poly.pdbx_strand_id
1 'polypeptide(L)'
;MPLDMVVVIMKSVMDDGFVSFFNLFKAWGQAKKASEIIHLLEHIPVCDMYPLRLVGNDVDMECYDRFFSIAEGLQVADAVLYRRAHDLLMGVGNVYVHLMELDVLAARGHFLSMVAAPAFRILIQKELSMASMIPCFVKLYMQDNFRSKFVSSVNHLHNIRDVAVARGCALGSKPLASCPIHDVDLDSPVNSAVNRECVLCDVASIFNAFRKA
;
A
#
# COMPACT_ATOMS: atom_id res chain seq x y z
N MET A 1 26.92 8.54 13.40
CA MET A 1 26.10 9.52 12.67
C MET A 1 24.71 9.55 13.30
N PRO A 2 24.19 10.73 13.67
CA PRO A 2 22.81 10.92 14.13
C PRO A 2 21.77 10.40 13.13
N LEU A 3 20.62 9.93 13.61
CA LEU A 3 19.60 9.29 12.77
C LEU A 3 18.95 10.26 11.79
N ASP A 4 18.69 11.48 12.21
CA ASP A 4 18.19 12.59 11.39
C ASP A 4 19.10 12.86 10.19
N MET A 5 20.42 12.88 10.39
CA MET A 5 21.38 13.01 9.29
C MET A 5 21.32 11.81 8.34
N VAL A 6 21.19 10.59 8.88
CA VAL A 6 21.03 9.37 8.06
C VAL A 6 19.77 9.47 7.20
N VAL A 7 18.64 9.89 7.77
CA VAL A 7 17.36 10.03 7.09
C VAL A 7 17.47 11.01 5.92
N VAL A 8 18.08 12.18 6.14
CA VAL A 8 18.26 13.20 5.10
C VAL A 8 19.12 12.67 3.95
N ILE A 9 20.25 12.03 4.28
CA ILE A 9 21.14 11.46 3.26
C ILE A 9 20.42 10.35 2.48
N MET A 10 19.73 9.44 3.17
CA MET A 10 19.01 8.34 2.53
C MET A 10 17.90 8.81 1.60
N LYS A 11 17.15 9.85 1.98
CA LYS A 11 16.14 10.46 1.10
C LYS A 11 16.80 11.10 -0.13
N SER A 12 17.91 11.81 0.05
CA SER A 12 18.62 12.46 -1.06
C SER A 12 19.18 11.47 -2.09
N VAL A 13 19.76 10.34 -1.65
CA VAL A 13 20.32 9.36 -2.60
C VAL A 13 19.25 8.54 -3.32
N MET A 14 17.99 8.64 -2.91
CA MET A 14 16.87 7.99 -3.58
C MET A 14 16.58 8.64 -4.94
N ASP A 15 16.88 9.94 -5.07
CA ASP A 15 16.74 10.70 -6.33
C ASP A 15 17.75 10.22 -7.40
N ASP A 16 18.89 9.67 -6.98
CA ASP A 16 19.93 9.13 -7.87
C ASP A 16 19.63 7.69 -8.35
N GLY A 17 18.56 7.06 -7.84
CA GLY A 17 18.17 5.68 -8.13
C GLY A 17 18.11 4.80 -6.88
N PHE A 18 17.30 3.74 -6.96
CA PHE A 18 17.03 2.87 -5.82
C PHE A 18 18.28 2.06 -5.40
N VAL A 19 19.15 1.72 -6.35
CA VAL A 19 20.42 1.05 -6.07
C VAL A 19 21.33 1.84 -5.11
N SER A 20 21.39 3.16 -5.26
CA SER A 20 22.18 4.05 -4.40
C SER A 20 21.65 4.06 -2.97
N PHE A 21 20.33 4.22 -2.84
CA PHE A 21 19.63 4.08 -1.57
C PHE A 21 19.90 2.72 -0.92
N PHE A 22 19.71 1.61 -1.66
CA PHE A 22 19.86 0.26 -1.13
C PHE A 22 21.29 -0.04 -0.66
N ASN A 23 22.30 0.40 -1.41
CA ASN A 23 23.70 0.22 -1.04
C ASN A 23 24.04 0.98 0.25
N LEU A 24 23.56 2.22 0.39
CA LEU A 24 23.72 3.00 1.62
C LEU A 24 22.97 2.35 2.79
N PHE A 25 21.72 1.94 2.58
CA PHE A 25 20.91 1.23 3.58
C PHE A 25 21.62 -0.03 4.08
N LYS A 26 22.16 -0.84 3.17
CA LYS A 26 22.91 -2.06 3.50
C LYS A 26 24.18 -1.74 4.28
N ALA A 27 24.98 -0.79 3.82
CA ALA A 27 26.22 -0.40 4.49
C ALA A 27 25.97 0.14 5.91
N TRP A 28 24.95 0.99 6.06
CA TRP A 28 24.56 1.52 7.36
C TRP A 28 23.99 0.42 8.27
N GLY A 29 23.08 -0.42 7.74
CA GLY A 29 22.36 -1.44 8.50
C GLY A 29 23.23 -2.58 9.02
N GLN A 30 24.37 -2.87 8.38
CA GLN A 30 25.29 -3.93 8.82
C GLN A 30 25.81 -3.76 10.25
N ALA A 31 25.93 -2.52 10.73
CA ALA A 31 26.41 -2.22 12.06
C ALA A 31 25.27 -1.95 13.07
N LYS A 32 24.03 -2.25 12.71
CA LYS A 32 22.83 -1.81 13.43
C LYS A 32 21.99 -2.97 13.93
N LYS A 33 21.34 -2.77 15.08
CA LYS A 33 20.33 -3.71 15.56
C LYS A 33 19.05 -3.57 14.74
N ALA A 34 18.27 -4.65 14.66
CA ALA A 34 16.98 -4.66 13.97
C ALA A 34 16.06 -3.50 14.43
N SER A 35 16.03 -3.18 15.73
CA SER A 35 15.24 -2.07 16.26
C SER A 35 15.68 -0.69 15.74
N GLU A 36 16.98 -0.47 15.51
CA GLU A 36 17.47 0.78 14.92
C GLU A 36 17.09 0.89 13.45
N ILE A 37 17.12 -0.23 12.71
CA ILE A 37 16.71 -0.28 11.31
C ILE A 37 15.21 -0.03 11.19
N ILE A 38 14.40 -0.65 12.04
CA ILE A 38 12.96 -0.39 12.09
C ILE A 38 12.71 1.09 12.39
N HIS A 39 13.40 1.66 13.37
CA HIS A 39 13.24 3.07 13.72
C HIS A 39 13.62 4.03 12.58
N LEU A 40 14.63 3.69 11.78
CA LEU A 40 14.94 4.42 10.54
C LEU A 40 13.78 4.36 9.54
N LEU A 41 13.21 3.17 9.34
CA LEU A 41 12.12 2.95 8.39
C LEU A 41 10.79 3.59 8.84
N GLU A 42 10.63 3.88 10.14
CA GLU A 42 9.53 4.73 10.63
C GLU A 42 9.66 6.19 10.18
N HIS A 43 10.89 6.68 9.92
CA HIS A 43 11.16 8.04 9.45
C HIS A 43 11.24 8.16 7.92
N ILE A 44 11.36 7.03 7.24
CA ILE A 44 11.35 6.91 5.78
C ILE A 44 10.21 5.94 5.41
N PRO A 45 8.96 6.44 5.33
CA PRO A 45 7.80 5.58 5.14
C PRO A 45 7.98 4.69 3.91
N VAL A 46 7.93 3.37 4.12
CA VAL A 46 8.16 2.39 3.05
C VAL A 46 7.07 2.48 1.97
N CYS A 47 5.86 2.91 2.35
CA CYS A 47 4.76 3.15 1.41
C CYS A 47 5.05 4.23 0.35
N ASP A 48 5.91 5.20 0.66
CA ASP A 48 6.31 6.24 -0.30
C ASP A 48 7.24 5.68 -1.40
N MET A 49 7.85 4.51 -1.16
CA MET A 49 8.75 3.87 -2.12
C MET A 49 8.02 3.04 -3.17
N TYR A 50 6.73 2.71 -3.01
CA TYR A 50 5.99 1.83 -3.93
C TYR A 50 6.11 2.21 -5.43
N PRO A 51 6.03 3.49 -5.82
CA PRO A 51 6.17 3.88 -7.23
C PRO A 51 7.56 3.60 -7.81
N LEU A 52 8.61 3.58 -6.98
CA LEU A 52 10.00 3.54 -7.44
C LEU A 52 10.33 2.26 -8.20
N ARG A 53 9.58 1.18 -7.94
CA ARG A 53 9.74 -0.07 -8.69
C ARG A 53 9.42 0.06 -10.18
N LEU A 54 8.62 1.05 -10.58
CA LEU A 54 8.24 1.28 -11.98
C LEU A 54 9.20 2.20 -12.74
N VAL A 55 10.07 2.93 -12.03
CA VAL A 55 10.87 4.02 -12.61
C VAL A 55 12.34 3.63 -12.83
N GLY A 56 12.82 2.59 -12.13
CA GLY A 56 14.21 2.13 -12.18
C GLY A 56 14.55 1.16 -13.32
N ASN A 57 15.85 0.92 -13.50
CA ASN A 57 16.36 -0.13 -14.39
C ASN A 57 16.28 -1.52 -13.71
N ASP A 58 16.74 -2.57 -14.40
CA ASP A 58 16.73 -3.95 -13.87
C ASP A 58 17.49 -4.10 -12.53
N VAL A 59 18.58 -3.37 -12.35
CA VAL A 59 19.39 -3.39 -11.12
C VAL A 59 18.65 -2.71 -9.97
N ASP A 60 17.99 -1.57 -10.25
CA ASP A 60 17.13 -0.90 -9.28
C ASP A 60 15.98 -1.80 -8.84
N MET A 61 15.36 -2.51 -9.78
CA MET A 61 14.28 -3.47 -9.47
C MET A 61 14.75 -4.63 -8.60
N GLU A 62 15.93 -5.18 -8.85
CA GLU A 62 16.51 -6.24 -8.01
C GLU A 62 16.82 -5.73 -6.59
N CYS A 63 17.37 -4.52 -6.49
CA CYS A 63 17.66 -3.88 -5.21
C CYS A 63 16.36 -3.55 -4.44
N TYR A 64 15.33 -3.11 -5.15
CA TYR A 64 13.98 -2.90 -4.63
C TYR A 64 13.40 -4.18 -4.03
N ASP A 65 13.37 -5.26 -4.81
CA ASP A 65 12.80 -6.53 -4.37
C ASP A 65 13.58 -7.06 -3.13
N ARG A 66 14.91 -6.92 -3.10
CA ARG A 66 15.74 -7.27 -1.93
C ARG A 66 15.45 -6.41 -0.70
N PHE A 67 15.32 -5.10 -0.86
CA PHE A 67 14.98 -4.19 0.23
C PHE A 67 13.63 -4.57 0.85
N PHE A 68 12.61 -4.78 0.01
CA PHE A 68 11.28 -5.16 0.48
C PHE A 68 11.27 -6.52 1.20
N SER A 69 12.06 -7.50 0.76
CA SER A 69 12.22 -8.76 1.49
C SER A 69 12.86 -8.57 2.88
N ILE A 70 13.83 -7.67 3.01
CA ILE A 70 14.44 -7.36 4.31
C ILE A 70 13.41 -6.66 5.22
N ALA A 71 12.72 -5.64 4.71
CA ALA A 71 11.72 -4.90 5.47
C ALA A 71 10.53 -5.79 5.91
N GLU A 72 10.10 -6.72 5.04
CA GLU A 72 9.12 -7.75 5.38
C GLU A 72 9.63 -8.67 6.50
N GLY A 73 10.88 -9.14 6.41
CA GLY A 73 11.52 -9.96 7.45
C GLY A 73 11.64 -9.24 8.80
N LEU A 74 11.77 -7.92 8.79
CA LEU A 74 11.73 -7.05 9.97
C LEU A 74 10.32 -6.73 10.47
N GLN A 75 9.28 -7.26 9.83
CA GLN A 75 7.87 -7.03 10.15
C GLN A 75 7.45 -5.55 10.05
N VAL A 76 8.08 -4.80 9.13
CA VAL A 76 7.64 -3.43 8.81
C VAL A 76 6.28 -3.52 8.10
N ALA A 77 5.26 -2.91 8.69
CA ALA A 77 3.86 -3.12 8.31
C ALA A 77 3.58 -2.80 6.83
N ASP A 78 4.14 -1.70 6.31
CA ASP A 78 4.03 -1.31 4.90
C ASP A 78 4.66 -2.35 3.96
N ALA A 79 5.85 -2.88 4.30
CA ALA A 79 6.50 -3.89 3.49
C ALA A 79 5.70 -5.20 3.45
N VAL A 80 5.18 -5.63 4.61
CA VAL A 80 4.30 -6.81 4.69
C VAL A 80 3.03 -6.56 3.85
N LEU A 81 2.38 -5.41 4.00
CA LEU A 81 1.21 -5.06 3.20
C LEU A 81 1.51 -5.08 1.70
N TYR A 82 2.61 -4.46 1.27
CA TYR A 82 3.02 -4.42 -0.13
C TYR A 82 3.15 -5.84 -0.68
N ARG A 83 3.87 -6.72 0.03
CA ARG A 83 4.13 -8.10 -0.40
C ARG A 83 2.83 -8.90 -0.49
N ARG A 84 1.96 -8.81 0.52
CA ARG A 84 0.69 -9.53 0.54
C ARG A 84 -0.29 -9.01 -0.51
N ALA A 85 -0.42 -7.69 -0.65
CA ALA A 85 -1.22 -7.09 -1.70
C ALA A 85 -0.72 -7.48 -3.09
N HIS A 86 0.60 -7.38 -3.34
CA HIS A 86 1.21 -7.78 -4.60
C HIS A 86 0.99 -9.27 -4.89
N ASP A 87 1.22 -10.17 -3.92
CA ASP A 87 1.04 -11.61 -4.11
C ASP A 87 -0.43 -11.97 -4.36
N LEU A 88 -1.39 -11.29 -3.70
CA LEU A 88 -2.81 -11.43 -3.97
C LEU A 88 -3.17 -11.00 -5.41
N LEU A 89 -2.64 -9.86 -5.87
CA LEU A 89 -2.86 -9.37 -7.22
C LEU A 89 -2.25 -10.30 -8.27
N MET A 90 -1.08 -10.89 -7.98
CA MET A 90 -0.38 -11.82 -8.88
C MET A 90 -0.90 -13.26 -8.79
N GLY A 91 -1.85 -13.55 -7.89
CA GLY A 91 -2.37 -14.91 -7.68
C GLY A 91 -1.33 -15.89 -7.13
N VAL A 92 -0.34 -15.40 -6.36
CA VAL A 92 0.78 -16.18 -5.83
C VAL A 92 0.51 -16.58 -4.38
N GLY A 93 0.74 -17.85 -4.06
CA GLY A 93 0.65 -18.35 -2.68
C GLY A 93 -0.80 -18.58 -2.19
N ASN A 94 -0.96 -18.65 -0.87
CA ASN A 94 -2.26 -18.92 -0.26
C ASN A 94 -3.02 -17.61 0.03
N VAL A 95 -4.08 -17.38 -0.74
CA VAL A 95 -4.98 -16.24 -0.63
C VAL A 95 -5.48 -15.99 0.80
N TYR A 96 -5.88 -17.04 1.54
CA TYR A 96 -6.41 -16.89 2.90
C TYR A 96 -5.33 -16.44 3.88
N VAL A 97 -4.10 -16.94 3.73
CA VAL A 97 -2.96 -16.53 4.56
C VAL A 97 -2.66 -15.06 4.33
N HIS A 98 -2.60 -14.64 3.07
CA HIS A 98 -2.34 -13.23 2.73
C HIS A 98 -3.41 -12.29 3.27
N LEU A 99 -4.69 -12.66 3.14
CA LEU A 99 -5.80 -11.89 3.72
C LEU A 99 -5.73 -11.83 5.25
N MET A 100 -5.43 -12.97 5.91
CA MET A 100 -5.27 -13.01 7.36
C MET A 100 -4.17 -12.07 7.85
N GLU A 101 -3.03 -12.01 7.16
CA GLU A 101 -1.95 -11.11 7.55
C GLU A 101 -2.35 -9.64 7.41
N LEU A 102 -3.07 -9.27 6.34
CA LEU A 102 -3.64 -7.93 6.19
C LEU A 102 -4.62 -7.61 7.33
N ASP A 103 -5.46 -8.57 7.73
CA ASP A 103 -6.37 -8.39 8.86
C ASP A 103 -5.62 -8.22 10.20
N VAL A 104 -4.53 -8.96 10.42
CA VAL A 104 -3.69 -8.81 11.62
C VAL A 104 -3.08 -7.42 11.69
N LEU A 105 -2.56 -6.90 10.58
CA LEU A 105 -2.04 -5.52 10.52
C LEU A 105 -3.16 -4.49 10.78
N ALA A 106 -4.33 -4.67 10.16
CA ALA A 106 -5.49 -3.80 10.37
C ALA A 106 -6.00 -3.86 11.82
N ALA A 107 -5.97 -5.03 12.45
CA ALA A 107 -6.33 -5.21 13.85
C ALA A 107 -5.39 -4.41 14.78
N ARG A 108 -4.09 -4.41 14.46
CA ARG A 108 -3.03 -3.62 15.15
C ARG A 108 -3.07 -2.12 14.87
N GLY A 109 -4.00 -1.64 14.05
CA GLY A 109 -4.17 -0.20 13.76
C GLY A 109 -3.33 0.32 12.59
N HIS A 110 -2.74 -0.57 11.78
CA HIS A 110 -2.06 -0.14 10.56
C HIS A 110 -3.08 0.38 9.54
N PHE A 111 -3.11 1.70 9.34
CA PHE A 111 -4.17 2.38 8.60
C PHE A 111 -4.28 1.89 7.15
N LEU A 112 -3.15 1.76 6.44
CA LEU A 112 -3.16 1.29 5.05
C LEU A 112 -3.73 -0.14 4.94
N SER A 113 -3.46 -1.01 5.92
CA SER A 113 -4.07 -2.36 5.98
C SER A 113 -5.56 -2.32 6.30
N MET A 114 -6.03 -1.36 7.11
CA MET A 114 -7.45 -1.17 7.38
C MET A 114 -8.23 -0.77 6.11
N VAL A 115 -7.56 -0.12 5.15
CA VAL A 115 -8.11 0.17 3.82
C VAL A 115 -7.97 -1.03 2.88
N ALA A 116 -6.80 -1.69 2.86
CA ALA A 116 -6.50 -2.76 1.91
C ALA A 116 -7.26 -4.07 2.19
N ALA A 117 -7.33 -4.51 3.45
CA ALA A 117 -7.96 -5.77 3.84
C ALA A 117 -9.42 -5.88 3.35
N PRO A 118 -10.31 -4.91 3.60
CA PRO A 118 -11.68 -4.98 3.09
C PRO A 118 -11.73 -4.95 1.56
N ALA A 119 -10.83 -4.21 0.90
CA ALA A 119 -10.75 -4.15 -0.56
C ALA A 119 -10.46 -5.52 -1.17
N PHE A 120 -9.39 -6.17 -0.71
CA PHE A 120 -8.96 -7.47 -1.20
C PHE A 120 -9.97 -8.58 -0.88
N ARG A 121 -10.58 -8.53 0.31
CA ARG A 121 -11.66 -9.45 0.69
C ARG A 121 -12.78 -9.43 -0.34
N ILE A 122 -13.25 -8.25 -0.74
CA ILE A 122 -14.36 -8.13 -1.70
C ILE A 122 -13.94 -8.48 -3.13
N LEU A 123 -12.70 -8.16 -3.53
CA LEU A 123 -12.18 -8.54 -4.85
C LEU A 123 -12.12 -10.05 -5.04
N ILE A 124 -11.81 -10.78 -3.97
CA ILE A 124 -11.45 -12.20 -4.03
C ILE A 124 -12.61 -13.10 -3.57
N GLN A 125 -13.30 -12.73 -2.49
CA GLN A 125 -14.40 -13.51 -1.92
C GLN A 125 -15.72 -12.99 -2.49
N LYS A 126 -16.25 -13.69 -3.49
CA LYS A 126 -17.47 -13.32 -4.23
C LYS A 126 -18.75 -13.29 -3.37
N GLU A 127 -18.74 -13.85 -2.17
CA GLU A 127 -19.90 -14.02 -1.28
C GLU A 127 -19.75 -13.32 0.08
N LEU A 128 -18.99 -12.23 0.16
CA LEU A 128 -18.98 -11.41 1.36
C LEU A 128 -20.27 -10.62 1.50
N SER A 129 -20.96 -10.80 2.63
CA SER A 129 -22.09 -9.93 2.98
C SER A 129 -21.57 -8.56 3.39
N MET A 130 -22.25 -7.49 2.95
CA MET A 130 -21.94 -6.14 3.40
C MET A 130 -21.97 -6.01 4.93
N ALA A 131 -22.84 -6.76 5.59
CA ALA A 131 -22.93 -6.81 7.05
C ALA A 131 -21.61 -7.21 7.72
N SER A 132 -20.85 -8.14 7.13
CA SER A 132 -19.54 -8.56 7.64
C SER A 132 -18.44 -7.49 7.49
N MET A 133 -18.65 -6.52 6.59
CA MET A 133 -17.68 -5.47 6.27
C MET A 133 -17.92 -4.17 7.05
N ILE A 134 -19.15 -3.94 7.52
CA ILE A 134 -19.54 -2.75 8.29
C ILE A 134 -18.57 -2.47 9.46
N PRO A 135 -18.21 -3.46 10.31
CA PRO A 135 -17.29 -3.21 11.43
C PRO A 135 -15.92 -2.70 10.97
N CYS A 136 -15.40 -3.19 9.84
CA CYS A 136 -14.13 -2.75 9.27
C CYS A 136 -14.21 -1.28 8.84
N PHE A 137 -15.27 -0.91 8.13
CA PHE A 137 -15.49 0.48 7.72
C PHE A 137 -15.69 1.39 8.92
N VAL A 138 -16.52 1.03 9.90
CA VAL A 138 -16.70 1.81 11.13
C VAL A 138 -15.38 2.05 11.83
N LYS A 139 -14.55 1.02 12.01
CA LYS A 139 -13.22 1.16 12.63
C LYS A 139 -12.33 2.13 11.86
N LEU A 140 -12.40 2.11 10.53
CA LEU A 140 -11.65 3.01 9.65
C LEU A 140 -12.13 4.47 9.76
N TYR A 141 -13.44 4.72 9.77
CA TYR A 141 -14.00 6.08 9.93
C TYR A 141 -13.73 6.70 11.29
N MET A 142 -13.58 5.87 12.32
CA MET A 142 -13.27 6.32 13.68
C MET A 142 -11.79 6.64 13.89
N GLN A 143 -10.94 6.51 12.86
CA GLN A 143 -9.53 6.86 12.96
C GLN A 143 -9.31 8.38 12.91
N ASP A 144 -8.40 8.85 13.75
CA ASP A 144 -7.95 10.24 13.71
C ASP A 144 -7.33 10.58 12.36
N ASN A 145 -7.74 11.72 11.82
CA ASN A 145 -7.34 12.21 10.50
C ASN A 145 -7.67 11.22 9.37
N PHE A 146 -8.76 10.45 9.50
CA PHE A 146 -9.21 9.49 8.48
C PHE A 146 -9.12 10.07 7.07
N ARG A 147 -9.66 11.27 6.84
CA ARG A 147 -9.75 11.87 5.51
C ARG A 147 -8.38 12.09 4.84
N SER A 148 -7.40 12.63 5.56
CA SER A 148 -6.07 12.87 4.99
C SER A 148 -5.33 11.56 4.71
N LYS A 149 -5.43 10.59 5.63
CA LYS A 149 -4.78 9.29 5.49
C LYS A 149 -5.44 8.41 4.43
N PHE A 150 -6.75 8.54 4.24
CA PHE A 150 -7.53 7.72 3.33
C PHE A 150 -7.13 7.95 1.87
N VAL A 151 -7.07 9.20 1.43
CA VAL A 151 -6.67 9.56 0.06
C VAL A 151 -5.26 9.05 -0.24
N SER A 152 -4.31 9.29 0.67
CA SER A 152 -2.94 8.76 0.51
C SER A 152 -2.94 7.25 0.41
N SER A 153 -3.71 6.57 1.27
CA SER A 153 -3.79 5.10 1.28
C SER A 153 -4.31 4.54 -0.04
N VAL A 154 -5.38 5.11 -0.58
CA VAL A 154 -5.92 4.71 -1.89
C VAL A 154 -4.85 4.89 -2.99
N ASN A 155 -4.09 6.00 -2.98
CA ASN A 155 -3.00 6.21 -3.92
C ASN A 155 -1.88 5.17 -3.78
N HIS A 156 -1.47 4.80 -2.56
CA HIS A 156 -0.47 3.74 -2.35
C HIS A 156 -0.97 2.38 -2.86
N LEU A 157 -2.25 2.07 -2.71
CA LEU A 157 -2.84 0.83 -3.24
C LEU A 157 -2.89 0.84 -4.78
N HIS A 158 -3.17 1.98 -5.40
CA HIS A 158 -3.01 2.16 -6.85
C HIS A 158 -1.57 1.90 -7.30
N ASN A 159 -0.57 2.43 -6.60
CA ASN A 159 0.84 2.18 -6.93
C ASN A 159 1.17 0.67 -6.90
N ILE A 160 0.70 -0.05 -5.88
CA ILE A 160 0.89 -1.51 -5.80
C ILE A 160 0.19 -2.23 -6.97
N ARG A 161 -1.03 -1.81 -7.32
CA ARG A 161 -1.76 -2.35 -8.48
C ARG A 161 -0.97 -2.11 -9.76
N ASP A 162 -0.51 -0.89 -10.01
CA ASP A 162 0.16 -0.51 -11.26
C ASP A 162 1.46 -1.29 -11.44
N VAL A 163 2.18 -1.52 -10.35
CA VAL A 163 3.32 -2.44 -10.29
C VAL A 163 2.95 -3.87 -10.70
N ALA A 164 1.81 -4.40 -10.23
CA ALA A 164 1.35 -5.74 -10.60
C ALA A 164 0.88 -5.81 -12.07
N VAL A 165 0.19 -4.77 -12.55
CA VAL A 165 -0.32 -4.67 -13.93
C VAL A 165 0.82 -4.57 -14.93
N ALA A 166 1.87 -3.81 -14.63
CA ALA A 166 3.07 -3.71 -15.47
C ALA A 166 3.73 -5.07 -15.73
N ARG A 167 3.49 -6.07 -14.86
CA ARG A 167 3.93 -7.47 -15.03
C ARG A 167 2.93 -8.37 -15.76
N GLY A 168 1.93 -7.79 -16.42
CA GLY A 168 0.96 -8.51 -17.25
C GLY A 168 -0.23 -9.08 -16.47
N CYS A 169 -0.44 -8.68 -15.22
CA CYS A 169 -1.60 -9.14 -14.45
C CYS A 169 -2.83 -8.28 -14.77
N ALA A 170 -3.89 -8.92 -15.29
CA ALA A 170 -5.17 -8.26 -15.57
C ALA A 170 -6.22 -8.73 -14.57
N LEU A 171 -6.55 -7.88 -13.59
CA LEU A 171 -7.78 -8.07 -12.81
C LEU A 171 -8.97 -7.83 -13.74
N GLY A 172 -9.93 -8.75 -13.70
CA GLY A 172 -11.07 -8.76 -14.63
C GLY A 172 -11.82 -7.42 -14.68
N SER A 173 -12.21 -7.03 -15.90
CA SER A 173 -12.99 -5.83 -16.21
C SER A 173 -14.45 -6.00 -15.79
N LYS A 174 -14.76 -5.76 -14.52
CA LYS A 174 -16.14 -5.53 -14.09
C LYS A 174 -16.43 -4.01 -14.15
N PRO A 175 -17.69 -3.56 -14.30
CA PRO A 175 -18.05 -2.13 -14.36
C PRO A 175 -17.77 -1.39 -13.05
N LEU A 176 -17.09 -0.23 -13.11
CA LEU A 176 -16.69 0.62 -11.97
C LEU A 176 -17.75 0.65 -10.88
N ALA A 177 -17.33 0.53 -9.61
CA ALA A 177 -18.26 0.74 -8.51
C ALA A 177 -18.56 2.24 -8.46
N SER A 178 -19.80 2.62 -8.77
CA SER A 178 -20.27 4.00 -8.61
C SER A 178 -20.94 4.17 -7.25
N CYS A 179 -20.83 5.37 -6.68
CA CYS A 179 -21.65 5.73 -5.54
C CYS A 179 -23.10 5.85 -6.00
N PRO A 180 -24.09 5.20 -5.34
CA PRO A 180 -25.48 5.28 -5.77
C PRO A 180 -26.12 6.67 -5.53
N ILE A 181 -25.42 7.56 -4.80
CA ILE A 181 -25.88 8.90 -4.45
C ILE A 181 -25.22 9.97 -5.30
N HIS A 182 -23.96 9.75 -5.70
CA HIS A 182 -23.16 10.74 -6.39
C HIS A 182 -22.63 10.14 -7.70
N ASP A 183 -22.86 10.83 -8.80
CA ASP A 183 -22.21 10.51 -10.07
C ASP A 183 -20.74 10.91 -9.94
N VAL A 184 -19.89 9.91 -9.70
CA VAL A 184 -18.45 10.13 -9.53
C VAL A 184 -17.85 9.96 -10.92
N ASP A 185 -17.43 11.06 -11.54
CA ASP A 185 -16.63 11.02 -12.76
C ASP A 185 -15.21 10.56 -12.36
N LEU A 186 -14.97 9.26 -12.52
CA LEU A 186 -13.84 8.54 -11.91
C LEU A 186 -12.50 8.73 -12.64
N ASP A 187 -12.51 9.43 -13.78
CA ASP A 187 -11.29 9.83 -14.52
C ASP A 187 -10.66 11.11 -13.96
N SER A 188 -11.34 11.81 -13.04
CA SER A 188 -10.70 12.89 -12.31
C SER A 188 -9.73 12.29 -11.28
N PRO A 189 -8.48 12.81 -11.17
CA PRO A 189 -7.68 12.56 -9.97
C PRO A 189 -8.53 12.89 -8.75
N VAL A 190 -8.23 12.25 -7.60
CA VAL A 190 -8.95 12.29 -6.29
C VAL A 190 -9.25 13.71 -5.73
N ASN A 191 -9.00 14.75 -6.51
CA ASN A 191 -9.19 16.17 -6.29
C ASN A 191 -10.49 16.78 -6.85
N SER A 192 -11.46 16.06 -7.43
CA SER A 192 -12.76 16.67 -7.74
C SER A 192 -13.49 17.02 -6.42
N ALA A 193 -13.42 18.29 -6.06
CA ALA A 193 -13.71 18.87 -4.75
C ALA A 193 -15.18 18.85 -4.30
N VAL A 194 -16.03 17.95 -4.82
CA VAL A 194 -17.49 18.02 -4.57
C VAL A 194 -17.98 17.01 -3.52
N ASN A 195 -17.32 15.87 -3.25
CA ASN A 195 -17.95 14.79 -2.47
C ASN A 195 -17.09 14.17 -1.35
N ARG A 196 -16.37 14.98 -0.57
CA ARG A 196 -15.44 14.53 0.50
C ARG A 196 -16.11 14.00 1.78
N GLU A 197 -17.43 13.82 1.83
CA GLU A 197 -18.15 13.36 3.04
C GLU A 197 -18.99 12.09 2.83
N CYS A 198 -19.06 11.55 1.62
CA CYS A 198 -19.90 10.39 1.36
C CYS A 198 -19.17 9.06 1.62
N VAL A 199 -19.63 8.33 2.63
CA VAL A 199 -19.11 6.99 2.98
C VAL A 199 -19.15 6.03 1.79
N LEU A 200 -20.18 6.13 0.94
CA LEU A 200 -20.32 5.28 -0.24
C LEU A 200 -19.34 5.67 -1.36
N CYS A 201 -18.94 6.94 -1.45
CA CYS A 201 -17.87 7.37 -2.37
C CYS A 201 -16.49 6.86 -1.93
N ASP A 202 -16.23 6.84 -0.63
CA ASP A 202 -14.97 6.28 -0.09
C ASP A 202 -14.91 4.77 -0.33
N VAL A 203 -16.01 4.07 -0.06
CA VAL A 203 -16.16 2.64 -0.35
C VAL A 203 -15.98 2.36 -1.86
N ALA A 204 -16.60 3.17 -2.73
CA ALA A 204 -16.41 3.10 -4.17
C ALA A 204 -14.95 3.33 -4.59
N SER A 205 -14.28 4.33 -3.99
CA SER A 205 -12.86 4.64 -4.24
C SER A 205 -11.94 3.46 -3.89
N ILE A 206 -12.17 2.81 -2.74
CA ILE A 206 -11.43 1.59 -2.35
C ILE A 206 -11.60 0.49 -3.41
N PHE A 207 -12.82 0.31 -3.93
CA PHE A 207 -13.06 -0.70 -4.96
C PHE A 207 -12.37 -0.35 -6.26
N ASN A 208 -12.41 0.91 -6.67
CA ASN A 208 -11.84 1.35 -7.93
C ASN A 208 -10.29 1.37 -7.88
N ALA A 209 -9.69 1.44 -6.68
CA ALA A 209 -8.24 1.33 -6.46
C ALA A 209 -7.59 0.11 -7.15
N PHE A 210 -8.36 -0.97 -7.29
CA PHE A 210 -7.88 -2.26 -7.81
C PHE A 210 -8.57 -2.70 -9.09
N ARG A 211 -9.39 -1.83 -9.70
CA ARG A 211 -10.08 -2.13 -10.96
C ARG A 211 -9.34 -1.49 -12.12
N LYS A 212 -9.46 -2.13 -13.29
CA LYS A 212 -8.95 -1.60 -14.56
C LYS A 212 -9.92 -0.52 -15.07
N ALA A 213 -9.38 0.58 -15.59
CA ALA A 213 -10.10 1.45 -16.52
C ALA A 213 -10.28 0.72 -17.86
#